data_AF-A0A0L7K3A2-F1
#
_entry.id   AF-A0A0L7K3A2-F1
#
_cell.length_a   1.000
_cell.length_b   1.000
_cell.length_c   1.000
_cell.angle_alpha   90.00
_cell.angle_beta   90.00
_cell.angle_gamma   90.00
#
_symmetry.space_group_name_H-M   'P 1'
#
loop_
_entity.id
_entity.type
_entity.pdbx_description
1 polymer ?
#
loop_
_entity_poly.entity_id
_entity_poly.type
_entity_poly.pdbx_seq_one_letter_code
_entity_poly.pdbx_strand_id
1 'polypeptide(L)' 'MTKKSEGLECINCGKVVHASQACSGLTGKQLSALRNADTLDWTCHECRINSPKLKSSFITPDEDDEEDEEEVL' A
#
# COMPACT_ATOMS: atom_id res chain seq x y z
N MET A 1 8.62 -0.32 -32.56
CA MET A 1 7.93 0.59 -31.63
C MET A 1 8.49 0.36 -30.24
N THR A 2 9.34 1.26 -29.74
CA THR A 2 9.78 1.25 -28.33
C THR A 2 8.61 1.75 -27.49
N LYS A 3 7.95 0.85 -26.75
CA LYS A 3 6.92 1.24 -25.77
C LYS A 3 7.58 2.17 -24.76
N LYS A 4 7.13 3.43 -24.69
CA LYS A 4 7.51 4.33 -23.60
C LYS A 4 7.02 3.68 -22.31
N SER A 5 7.94 3.33 -21.42
CA SER A 5 7.61 2.77 -20.12
C SER A 5 6.93 3.85 -19.28
N GLU A 6 5.75 3.55 -18.74
CA GLU A 6 5.04 4.49 -17.86
C GLU A 6 5.83 4.73 -16.57
N GLY A 7 5.78 5.97 -16.08
CA GLY A 7 6.42 6.39 -14.83
C GLY A 7 5.40 6.48 -13.69
N LEU A 8 5.88 6.31 -12.46
CA LEU A 8 5.18 6.62 -11.21
C LEU A 8 5.87 7.80 -10.54
N GLU A 9 5.11 8.85 -10.25
CA GLU A 9 5.59 10.05 -9.58
C GLU A 9 5.20 10.06 -8.10
N CYS A 10 6.16 10.32 -7.22
CA CYS A 10 5.93 10.40 -5.78
C CYS A 10 5.24 11.73 -5.43
N ILE A 11 4.08 11.68 -4.78
CA ILE A 11 3.33 12.89 -4.43
C ILE A 11 4.06 13.81 -3.43
N ASN A 12 4.97 13.26 -2.63
CA ASN A 12 5.69 14.05 -1.61
C ASN A 12 6.95 14.74 -2.13
N CYS A 13 7.64 14.18 -3.13
CA CYS A 13 8.94 14.68 -3.58
C CYS A 13 9.11 14.80 -5.09
N GLY A 14 8.10 14.45 -5.89
CA GLY A 14 8.14 14.50 -7.35
C GLY A 14 9.09 13.50 -8.01
N LYS A 15 9.71 12.60 -7.24
CA LYS A 15 10.62 11.58 -7.79
C LYS A 15 9.83 10.62 -8.69
N VAL A 16 10.30 10.46 -9.92
CA VAL A 16 9.72 9.53 -10.90
C VAL A 16 10.53 8.24 -10.99
N VAL A 17 9.85 7.10 -10.95
CA VAL A 17 10.44 5.77 -11.17
C VAL A 17 9.67 5.00 -12.24
N HIS A 18 10.22 3.93 -12.79
CA HIS A 18 9.46 3.06 -13.68
C HIS A 18 8.26 2.43 -12.96
N ALA A 19 7.11 2.35 -13.65
CA ALA A 19 5.91 1.64 -13.18
C ALA A 19 6.08 0.11 -13.25
N SER A 20 7.11 -0.40 -12.58
CA SER A 20 7.49 -1.80 -12.49
C SER A 20 7.65 -2.22 -11.03
N GLN A 21 7.53 -3.51 -10.76
CA GLN A 21 7.66 -4.04 -9.40
C GLN A 21 9.05 -3.79 -8.80
N ALA A 22 10.10 -3.92 -9.62
CA ALA A 22 11.49 -3.75 -9.20
C ALA A 22 11.83 -2.30 -8.80
N CYS A 23 11.26 -1.30 -9.48
CA CYS A 23 11.56 0.11 -9.21
C CYS A 23 10.63 0.74 -8.18
N SER A 24 9.36 0.35 -8.16
CA SER A 24 8.34 0.95 -7.28
C SER A 24 8.14 0.21 -5.96
N GLY A 25 8.57 -1.06 -5.87
CA GLY A 25 8.29 -1.94 -4.75
C GLY A 25 6.82 -2.38 -4.65
N LEU A 26 6.01 -2.10 -5.67
CA LEU A 26 4.60 -2.49 -5.72
C LEU A 26 4.41 -3.83 -6.44
N THR A 27 3.44 -4.61 -5.99
CA THR A 27 2.99 -5.80 -6.71
C THR A 27 2.26 -5.44 -8.00
N GLY A 28 2.13 -6.40 -8.92
CA GLY A 28 1.39 -6.21 -10.17
C GLY A 28 -0.07 -5.77 -9.95
N LYS A 29 -0.73 -6.31 -8.91
CA LYS A 29 -2.11 -5.92 -8.56
C LYS A 29 -2.19 -4.46 -8.10
N GLN A 30 -1.24 -4.01 -7.28
CA GLN A 30 -1.19 -2.62 -6.80
C GLN A 30 -0.87 -1.64 -7.94
N LEU A 31 0.02 -2.02 -8.86
CA LEU A 31 0.29 -1.23 -10.07
C LEU A 31 -0.96 -1.12 -10.95
N SER A 32 -1.69 -2.21 -11.15
CA SER A 32 -2.96 -2.19 -11.87
C SER A 32 -4.01 -1.33 -11.14
N ALA A 33 -4.10 -1.40 -9.82
CA ALA A 33 -5.04 -0.56 -9.06
C ALA A 33 -4.74 0.93 -9.23
N LEU A 34 -3.47 1.34 -9.09
CA LEU A 34 -3.04 2.73 -9.31
C LEU A 34 -3.34 3.23 -10.72
N ARG A 35 -3.14 2.38 -11.74
CA ARG A 35 -3.43 2.75 -13.14
C ARG A 35 -4.91 3.01 -13.43
N ASN A 36 -5.80 2.36 -12.68
CA ASN A 36 -7.25 2.40 -12.95
C ASN A 36 -8.01 3.28 -11.95
N ALA A 37 -7.33 3.86 -10.95
CA ALA A 37 -7.95 4.66 -9.92
C ALA A 37 -7.27 6.02 -9.82
N ASP A 38 -7.96 7.07 -10.29
CA ASP A 38 -7.47 8.45 -10.26
C ASP A 38 -7.39 9.04 -8.83
N THR A 39 -7.94 8.33 -7.84
CA THR A 39 -7.97 8.76 -6.43
C THR A 39 -6.84 8.16 -5.60
N LEU A 40 -5.95 7.35 -6.19
CA LEU A 40 -4.85 6.70 -5.48
C LEU A 40 -3.53 7.37 -5.81
N ASP A 41 -2.87 7.90 -4.78
CA ASP A 41 -1.53 8.46 -4.89
C ASP A 41 -0.46 7.44 -4.52
N TRP A 42 0.74 7.61 -5.09
CA TRP A 42 1.91 6.81 -4.73
C TRP A 42 2.97 7.66 -4.02
N THR A 43 3.57 7.06 -2.99
CA THR A 43 4.68 7.65 -2.24
C THR A 43 5.89 6.72 -2.27
N CYS A 44 7.05 7.25 -2.64
CA CYS A 44 8.29 6.47 -2.70
C CYS A 44 8.73 5.98 -1.31
N HIS A 45 9.63 5.00 -1.30
CA HIS A 45 10.10 4.37 -0.07
C HIS A 45 10.76 5.37 0.90
N GLU A 46 11.61 6.27 0.38
CA GLU A 46 12.30 7.31 1.16
C GLU A 46 11.30 8.22 1.88
N CYS A 47 10.29 8.73 1.16
CA CYS A 47 9.25 9.56 1.75
C CYS A 47 8.37 8.78 2.73
N ARG A 48 8.15 7.48 2.50
CA ARG A 48 7.34 6.63 3.38
C ARG A 48 8.03 6.36 4.72
N ILE A 49 9.35 6.19 4.73
CA ILE A 49 10.14 6.03 5.97
C ILE A 49 10.23 7.36 6.72
N ASN A 50 10.45 8.46 6.01
CA ASN A 50 10.64 9.77 6.63
C ASN A 50 9.33 10.46 7.05
N SER A 51 8.18 9.97 6.59
CA SER A 51 6.89 10.47 7.05
C SER A 51 6.59 9.94 8.45
N PRO A 52 6.09 10.77 9.38
CA PRO A 52 5.61 10.27 10.66
C PRO A 52 4.58 9.18 10.37
N LYS A 53 4.85 7.95 10.84
CA LYS A 53 4.05 6.76 10.54
C LYS A 53 2.58 7.14 10.69
N LEU A 54 1.84 7.17 9.58
CA LEU A 54 0.40 7.26 9.61
C LEU A 54 -0.03 6.05 10.43
N LYS A 55 -0.42 6.28 11.69
CA LYS A 55 -0.98 5.22 12.54
C LYS A 55 -2.12 4.63 11.71
N SER A 56 -2.02 3.34 11.41
CA SER A 56 -3.09 2.61 10.74
C SER A 56 -4.41 3.03 11.38
N SER A 57 -5.30 3.65 10.61
CA SER A 57 -6.63 4.04 11.09
C SER A 57 -7.57 2.84 11.19
N PHE A 58 -7.10 1.66 10.76
CA PHE A 58 -7.78 0.40 10.96
C PHE A 58 -7.41 -0.14 12.34
N ILE A 59 -8.42 -0.21 13.20
CA ILE A 59 -8.42 -0.92 14.47
C ILE A 59 -9.12 -2.25 14.19
N THR A 60 -8.43 -3.38 14.37
CA THR A 60 -9.10 -4.68 14.47
C THR A 60 -9.71 -4.72 15.87
N PRO A 61 -11.04 -4.86 16.03
CA PRO A 61 -11.62 -5.13 17.34
C PRO A 61 -11.00 -6.41 17.90
N ASP A 62 -10.63 -6.42 19.18
CA ASP A 62 -10.37 -7.69 19.88
C ASP A 62 -11.66 -8.50 19.78
N GLU A 63 -11.56 -9.70 19.21
CA GLU A 63 -12.61 -10.72 19.36
C GLU A 63 -12.53 -11.18 20.81
N ASP A 64 -13.22 -10.47 21.72
CA ASP A 64 -13.76 -11.05 22.96
C ASP A 64 -14.78 -12.11 22.51
N ASP A 65 -14.27 -13.24 22.00
CA ASP A 65 -15.08 -14.44 21.78
C ASP A 65 -15.02 -15.24 23.08
N GLU A 66 -16.21 -15.39 23.64
CA GLU A 66 -16.55 -15.80 24.99
C GLU A 66 -15.85 -17.10 25.43
N GLU A 67 -15.38 -17.12 26.69
CA GLU A 67 -15.07 -18.34 27.43
C GLU A 67 -16.33 -19.24 27.49
N ASP A 68 -16.46 -20.22 26.60
CA ASP A 68 -17.37 -21.35 26.83
C ASP A 68 -16.58 -22.46 27.57
N GLU A 69 -16.56 -22.32 28.89
CA GLU A 69 -16.25 -23.41 29.82
C GLU A 69 -17.34 -24.51 29.71
N GLU A 70 -17.27 -25.41 28.72
CA GLU A 70 -18.12 -26.61 28.71
C GLU A 70 -17.37 -27.80 29.34
N GLU A 71 -17.28 -27.80 30.68
CA GLU A 71 -17.07 -29.00 31.50
C GLU A 71 -18.38 -29.34 32.23
N VAL A 72 -19.23 -30.21 31.66
CA VAL A 72 -20.08 -31.19 32.40
C VAL A 72 -20.84 -32.12 31.44
N LEU A 73 -20.41 -33.39 31.34
CA LEU A 73 -21.13 -34.60 31.79
C LEU A 73 -20.43 -35.90 31.35
#